data_AF-A0A1Y3ECI3-F1
#
_entry.id   AF-A0A1Y3ECI3-F1
#
_cell.length_a   1.000
_cell.length_b   1.000
_cell.length_c   1.000
_cell.angle_alpha   90.00
_cell.angle_beta   90.00
_cell.angle_gamma   90.00
#
_symmetry.space_group_name_H-M   'P 1'
#
loop_
_entity.id
_entity.type
_entity.pdbx_description
1 polymer ?
#
loop_
_entity_poly.entity_id
_entity_poly.type
_entity_poly.pdbx_seq_one_letter_code
_entity_poly.pdbx_strand_id
1 'polypeptide(L)'
;MFRDFETSKEFASGFKNYLTASNCLNSVVEMNVSVLTIGNWPSYPKMDIIYPQVLLSSMSQFEHFYMEKHAGRKLSWQSYVGQCLVAARFKPG
;
A
#
# COMPACT_ATOMS: atom_id res chain seq x y z
N MET A 1 8.89 1.24 -15.86
CA MET A 1 9.40 1.87 -14.61
C MET A 1 8.86 3.29 -14.43
N PHE A 2 9.25 4.31 -15.24
CA PHE A 2 8.78 5.69 -15.04
C PHE A 2 7.25 5.86 -15.13
N ARG A 3 6.61 5.19 -16.08
CA ARG A 3 5.15 5.22 -16.19
C ARG A 3 4.46 4.67 -14.94
N ASP A 4 5.03 3.62 -14.32
CA ASP A 4 4.51 3.06 -13.08
C ASP A 4 4.57 4.08 -11.93
N PHE A 5 5.59 4.95 -11.92
CA PHE A 5 5.71 6.01 -10.92
C PHE A 5 4.64 7.09 -11.10
N GLU A 6 4.37 7.52 -12.33
CA GLU A 6 3.31 8.49 -12.63
C GLU A 6 1.93 7.92 -12.28
N THR A 7 1.63 6.70 -12.72
CA THR A 7 0.35 6.05 -12.40
C THR A 7 0.20 5.79 -10.89
N SER A 8 1.30 5.50 -10.18
CA SER A 8 1.26 5.35 -8.71
C SER A 8 0.86 6.63 -8.00
N LYS A 9 1.29 7.81 -8.49
CA LYS A 9 0.86 9.10 -7.91
C LYS A 9 -0.64 9.33 -8.10
N GLU A 10 -1.18 8.94 -9.24
CA GLU A 10 -2.63 9.00 -9.51
C GLU A 10 -3.41 8.03 -8.61
N PHE A 11 -2.88 6.83 -8.36
CA PHE A 11 -3.49 5.90 -7.42
C PHE A 11 -3.44 6.41 -5.98
N ALA A 12 -2.35 7.04 -5.56
CA ALA A 12 -2.24 7.60 -4.20
C ALA A 12 -3.29 8.68 -3.95
N SER A 13 -3.47 9.61 -4.89
CA SER A 13 -4.51 10.65 -4.78
C SER A 13 -5.93 10.06 -4.86
N GLY A 14 -6.16 9.10 -5.77
CA GLY A 14 -7.43 8.41 -5.91
C GLY A 14 -7.81 7.60 -4.66
N PHE A 15 -6.85 6.93 -4.03
CA PHE A 15 -7.08 6.15 -2.82
C PHE A 15 -7.41 7.05 -1.62
N LYS A 16 -6.74 8.20 -1.48
CA LYS A 16 -7.09 9.18 -0.46
C LYS A 16 -8.54 9.65 -0.59
N ASN A 17 -8.98 9.96 -1.81
CA ASN A 17 -10.36 10.35 -2.08
C ASN A 17 -11.35 9.22 -1.77
N TYR A 18 -11.00 7.97 -2.12
CA TYR A 18 -11.79 6.79 -1.78
C TYR A 18 -12.00 6.64 -0.27
N LEU A 19 -10.92 6.78 0.53
CA LEU A 19 -10.99 6.69 2.00
C LEU A 19 -11.82 7.80 2.63
N THR A 20 -11.78 9.01 2.08
CA THR A 20 -12.64 10.11 2.51
C THR A 20 -14.11 9.83 2.19
N ALA A 21 -14.42 9.32 0.99
CA ALA A 21 -15.78 9.01 0.57
C ALA A 21 -16.38 7.83 1.35
N SER A 22 -15.58 6.82 1.70
CA SER A 22 -16.00 5.65 2.47
C SER A 22 -15.99 5.87 3.99
N ASN A 23 -15.67 7.09 4.46
CA ASN A 23 -15.52 7.44 5.88
C ASN A 23 -14.56 6.49 6.65
N CYS A 24 -13.60 5.88 5.94
CA CYS A 24 -12.65 4.91 6.48
C CYS A 24 -11.31 5.55 6.89
N LEU A 25 -11.14 6.86 6.70
CA LEU A 25 -9.88 7.58 6.92
C LEU A 25 -9.28 7.35 8.32
N ASN A 26 -10.11 7.28 9.36
CA ASN A 26 -9.68 7.06 10.75
C ASN A 26 -9.45 5.58 11.11
N SER A 27 -9.82 4.65 10.22
CA SER A 27 -9.74 3.20 10.44
C SER A 27 -8.46 2.58 9.84
N VAL A 28 -7.74 3.35 9.03
CA VAL A 28 -6.52 2.91 8.33
C VAL A 28 -5.32 3.76 8.73
N VAL A 29 -4.13 3.19 8.58
CA VAL A 29 -2.88 3.94 8.73
C VAL A 29 -2.60 4.71 7.45
N GLU A 30 -2.00 5.89 7.58
CA GLU A 30 -1.51 6.64 6.43
C GLU A 30 -0.51 5.79 5.64
N MET A 31 -0.83 5.55 4.37
CA MET A 31 -0.06 4.69 3.48
C MET A 31 0.13 5.34 2.13
N ASN A 32 1.31 5.17 1.56
CA ASN A 32 1.62 5.54 0.19
C ASN A 32 1.99 4.27 -0.58
N VAL A 33 1.18 3.90 -1.57
CA VAL A 33 1.37 2.65 -2.32
C VAL A 33 1.90 2.96 -3.72
N SER A 34 2.97 2.26 -4.09
CA SER A 34 3.48 2.27 -5.47
C SER A 34 3.13 0.95 -6.15
N VAL A 35 2.41 1.02 -7.27
CA VAL A 35 1.99 -0.14 -8.05
C VAL A 35 3.03 -0.38 -9.14
N LEU A 36 3.66 -1.56 -9.13
CA LEU A 36 4.76 -1.90 -10.02
C LEU A 36 4.31 -2.95 -11.05
N THR A 37 4.56 -2.70 -12.33
CA THR A 37 4.28 -3.68 -13.39
C THR A 37 5.38 -4.76 -13.39
N ILE A 38 4.98 -6.02 -13.23
CA ILE A 38 5.89 -7.18 -13.29
C ILE A 38 6.60 -7.20 -14.65
N GLY A 39 7.93 -7.36 -14.65
CA GLY A 39 8.77 -7.35 -15.85
C GLY A 39 9.42 -6.00 -16.16
N ASN A 40 8.90 -4.89 -15.62
CA ASN A 40 9.52 -3.57 -15.74
C ASN A 40 10.48 -3.22 -14.58
N TRP A 41 10.50 -4.06 -13.54
CA TRP A 41 11.26 -3.87 -12.31
C TRP A 41 12.09 -5.12 -12.01
N PRO A 42 13.21 -4.99 -11.26
CA PRO A 42 14.02 -6.14 -10.85
C PRO A 42 13.21 -7.18 -10.07
N SER A 43 13.68 -8.42 -10.09
CA SER A 43 13.11 -9.46 -9.23
C SER A 43 13.51 -9.20 -7.78
N TYR A 44 12.53 -9.05 -6.90
CA TYR A 44 12.75 -8.91 -5.47
C TYR A 44 12.62 -10.26 -4.77
N PRO A 45 13.45 -10.54 -3.74
CA PRO A 45 13.31 -11.75 -2.96
C PRO A 45 11.96 -11.76 -2.23
N LYS A 46 11.33 -12.92 -2.20
CA LYS A 46 10.10 -13.12 -1.42
C LYS A 46 10.46 -13.08 0.07
N MET A 47 9.63 -12.39 0.84
CA MET A 47 9.79 -12.28 2.29
C MET A 47 8.45 -12.58 2.95
N ASP A 48 8.40 -13.70 3.68
CA ASP A 48 7.23 -14.07 4.47
C ASP A 48 7.27 -13.29 5.79
N ILE A 49 6.37 -12.33 5.93
CA ILE A 49 6.24 -11.52 7.14
C ILE A 49 4.81 -11.55 7.67
N ILE A 50 4.70 -11.49 8.99
CA ILE A 50 3.43 -11.33 9.67
C ILE A 50 3.18 -9.83 9.83
N TYR A 51 2.22 -9.30 9.07
CA TYR A 51 1.84 -7.90 9.20
C TYR A 51 0.99 -7.67 10.45
N PRO A 52 1.21 -6.55 11.17
CA PRO A 52 0.28 -6.09 12.20
C PRO A 52 -1.13 -5.89 11.62
N GLN A 53 -2.15 -6.17 12.44
CA GLN A 53 -3.55 -6.09 12.01
C GLN A 53 -3.95 -4.73 11.45
N VAL A 54 -3.37 -3.65 11.99
CA VAL A 54 -3.61 -2.28 11.50
C VAL A 54 -3.13 -2.09 10.05
N LEU A 55 -1.99 -2.71 9.68
CA LEU A 55 -1.51 -2.69 8.29
C LEU A 55 -2.40 -3.56 7.40
N LEU A 56 -2.80 -4.75 7.87
CA LEU A 56 -3.66 -5.65 7.10
C LEU A 56 -4.99 -4.98 6.69
N SER A 57 -5.63 -4.24 7.60
CA SER A 57 -6.85 -3.48 7.29
C SER A 57 -6.60 -2.46 6.18
N SER A 58 -5.48 -1.74 6.25
CA SER A 58 -5.12 -0.70 5.27
C SER A 58 -4.78 -1.30 3.91
N MET A 59 -4.04 -2.42 3.89
CA MET A 59 -3.69 -3.17 2.68
C MET A 59 -4.94 -3.73 1.99
N SER A 60 -5.88 -4.31 2.75
CA SER A 60 -7.15 -4.83 2.23
C SER A 60 -8.01 -3.75 1.58
N GLN A 61 -8.10 -2.56 2.20
CA GLN A 61 -8.83 -1.43 1.62
C GLN A 61 -8.21 -0.97 0.30
N PHE A 62 -6.87 -0.95 0.21
CA PHE A 62 -6.19 -0.61 -1.04
C PHE A 62 -6.42 -1.67 -2.13
N GLU A 63 -6.39 -2.97 -1.77
CA GLU A 63 -6.71 -4.05 -2.71
C GLU A 63 -8.11 -3.91 -3.28
N HIS A 64 -9.10 -3.61 -2.42
CA HIS A 64 -10.48 -3.41 -2.86
C HIS A 64 -10.61 -2.23 -3.83
N PHE A 65 -10.04 -1.07 -3.47
CA PHE A 65 -9.97 0.11 -4.34
C PHE A 65 -9.33 -0.20 -5.70
N TYR A 66 -8.25 -0.98 -5.71
CA TYR A 66 -7.54 -1.32 -6.94
C TYR A 66 -8.36 -2.30 -7.81
N MET A 67 -8.94 -3.33 -7.20
CA MET A 67 -9.72 -4.34 -7.91
C MET A 67 -11.00 -3.78 -8.53
N GLU A 68 -11.64 -2.80 -7.87
CA GLU A 68 -12.84 -2.13 -8.38
C GLU A 68 -12.57 -1.44 -9.74
N LYS A 69 -11.38 -0.85 -9.90
CA LYS A 69 -10.96 -0.19 -11.16
C LYS A 69 -10.26 -1.12 -12.15
N HIS A 70 -9.62 -2.18 -11.66
CA HIS A 70 -8.77 -3.06 -12.44
C HIS A 70 -9.14 -4.52 -12.25
N ALA A 71 -10.39 -4.86 -12.60
CA ALA A 71 -10.87 -6.22 -12.60
C ALA A 71 -9.97 -7.14 -13.44
N GLY A 72 -9.69 -8.35 -12.92
CA GLY A 72 -8.87 -9.36 -13.61
C GLY A 72 -7.36 -9.23 -13.38
N ARG A 73 -6.89 -8.26 -12.58
CA ARG A 73 -5.48 -8.18 -12.15
C ARG A 73 -5.30 -8.75 -10.74
N LYS A 74 -4.10 -9.26 -10.48
CA LYS A 74 -3.68 -9.74 -9.15
C LYS A 74 -2.59 -8.83 -8.60
N LEU A 75 -2.80 -8.33 -7.38
CA LEU A 75 -1.78 -7.62 -6.63
C LEU A 75 -0.98 -8.60 -5.77
N SER A 76 0.30 -8.29 -5.58
CA SER A 76 1.18 -8.97 -4.64
C SER A 76 2.01 -7.92 -3.90
N TRP A 77 1.93 -7.91 -2.57
CA TRP A 77 2.70 -6.99 -1.75
C TRP A 77 4.18 -7.40 -1.71
N GLN A 78 5.07 -6.42 -1.87
CA GLN A 78 6.52 -6.61 -1.86
C GLN A 78 7.11 -5.98 -0.61
N SER A 79 7.22 -6.76 0.47
CA SER A 79 7.74 -6.31 1.77
C SER A 79 9.19 -5.87 1.72
N TYR A 80 10.00 -6.50 0.87
CA TYR A 80 11.45 -6.30 0.82
C TYR A 80 11.85 -4.85 0.50
N VAL A 81 11.04 -4.16 -0.31
CA VAL A 81 11.25 -2.75 -0.67
C VAL A 81 10.31 -1.80 0.08
N GLY A 82 9.49 -2.33 0.98
CA GLY A 82 8.59 -1.55 1.81
C GLY A 82 9.34 -0.82 2.92
N GLN A 83 8.83 0.34 3.32
CA GLN A 83 9.31 1.10 4.47
C GLN A 83 8.12 1.55 5.32
N CYS A 84 8.31 1.63 6.63
CA CYS A 84 7.31 2.15 7.56
C CYS A 84 7.97 3.06 8.61
N LEU A 85 7.17 4.00 9.12
CA LEU A 85 7.56 4.86 10.22
C LEU A 85 6.85 4.39 11.49
N VAL A 86 7.63 4.15 12.55
CA VAL A 86 7.11 3.69 13.84
C VAL A 86 7.46 4.73 14.89
N ALA A 87 6.44 5.28 15.54
CA ALA A 87 6.64 6.13 16.70
C ALA A 87 6.76 5.26 17.96
N ALA A 88 7.85 5.43 18.71
CA ALA A 88 8.09 4.73 19.96
C ALA A 88 8.19 5.73 21.13
N ARG A 89 7.65 5.36 22.29
CA ARG A 89 7.79 6.11 23.54
C ARG A 89 8.59 5.27 24.53
N PHE A 90 9.72 5.80 25.00
CA PHE A 90 10.59 5.13 25.96
C PHE A 90 10.44 5.80 27.34
N LYS A 91 10.71 5.04 28.41
CA LYS A 91 10.74 5.60 29.77
C LYS A 91 11.94 6.56 29.91
N PRO A 92 11.82 7.65 30.69
CA PRO A 92 12.97 8.46 31.06
C PRO A 92 14.02 7.58 31.75
N GLY A 93 15.30 7.80 31.42
CA GLY A 93 16.43 7.11 32.05
C GLY A 93 16.71 7.58 33.46
#